data_AF-A0A947G9C0-F1
#
_entry.id   AF-A0A947G9C0-F1
#
_cell.length_a   1.000
_cell.length_b   1.000
_cell.length_c   1.000
_cell.angle_alpha   90.00
_cell.angle_beta   90.00
_cell.angle_gamma   90.00
#
_symmetry.space_group_name_H-M   'P 1'
#
loop_
_entity.id
_entity.type
_entity.pdbx_description
1 polymer ?
#
loop_
_entity_poly.entity_id
_entity_poly.type
_entity_poly.pdbx_seq_one_letter_code
_entity_poly.pdbx_strand_id
1 'polypeptide(L)'
;MARRTWKRAQALIDPFEVPVFYDAVYRLPLPSASLPSGLELRRADYVAWYLLEGLKVSPECFHSAAAVSFEDLGAVHSRELVESLLEAETLAGVFAVHASEVSVDDVLATIRVACGATVEATGLALRRRRPVVNLLGGFHHAGRARTGPLCPVNDIAVAVAVARRQGFDGRVAVIDLDAHPPDGTADCFDGDDRVSISSISGSDWGPLPDWVDEVLLPEGTGDREYLRALDELLVRMPDADLAFVLAGGDVLAGDGLGALSVSMHGIRERDRRVAHALGSTPAVWLPGGGYSTRAWRVLAGTALVLGGRSSEVIDPDFDPLTAHFARIHSRLGREQLTDDELTLADLGLGPVERGPSKLLGFWTVSGLEYALTRYGIFAHTRRLGYSNLRVELDRASVGERMRVFGTSHGVEQVLVEMVVEERLVAEHRVLFVNWFTMRNPKARFTGDRPRLPGQDMPGLGLGRESAFLIAGMARRLGFEGTAYRPAWYHIAYIGRHTYRFVDPGRQGRFEAMLRDLSDLPLLEATRMVADGKVLINGEPYQWEADEMVMGLQLDQEREAVEAERERVRFELSG
;
A
#
# COMPACT_ATOMS: atom_id res chain seq x y z
N MET A 1 20.94 -11.73 -27.58
CA MET A 1 20.09 -10.58 -27.99
C MET A 1 18.74 -10.99 -28.60
N ALA A 2 18.66 -12.01 -29.46
CA ALA A 2 17.42 -12.39 -30.17
C ALA A 2 16.24 -12.89 -29.29
N ARG A 3 16.49 -13.48 -28.10
CA ARG A 3 15.43 -13.93 -27.17
C ARG A 3 14.72 -12.79 -26.43
N ARG A 4 15.40 -11.66 -26.22
CA ARG A 4 14.87 -10.48 -25.48
C ARG A 4 13.96 -9.63 -26.38
N THR A 5 14.25 -9.60 -27.68
CA THR A 5 13.41 -8.94 -28.71
C THR A 5 12.14 -9.74 -29.01
N TRP A 6 12.17 -11.07 -28.91
CA TRP A 6 10.99 -11.92 -29.10
C TRP A 6 9.94 -11.78 -27.98
N LYS A 7 10.34 -11.73 -26.70
CA LYS A 7 9.38 -11.48 -25.60
C LYS A 7 8.69 -10.11 -25.70
N ARG A 8 9.41 -9.07 -26.16
CA ARG A 8 8.82 -7.74 -26.42
C ARG A 8 7.83 -7.73 -27.59
N ALA A 9 8.05 -8.56 -28.61
CA ALA A 9 7.12 -8.72 -29.72
C ALA A 9 5.88 -9.57 -29.35
N GLN A 10 6.00 -10.51 -28.40
CA GLN A 10 4.89 -11.35 -27.97
C GLN A 10 3.90 -10.63 -27.03
N ALA A 11 4.39 -9.66 -26.23
CA ALA A 11 3.54 -8.78 -25.43
C ALA A 11 2.61 -7.87 -26.26
N LEU A 12 2.88 -7.74 -27.57
CA LEU A 12 2.07 -7.03 -28.57
C LEU A 12 1.04 -7.94 -29.28
N ILE A 13 1.04 -9.26 -29.03
CA ILE A 13 0.23 -10.22 -29.81
C ILE A 13 -0.93 -10.84 -29.00
N ASP A 14 -0.95 -10.71 -27.67
CA ASP A 14 -2.09 -11.15 -26.84
C ASP A 14 -2.60 -10.00 -25.94
N PRO A 15 -3.75 -9.37 -26.27
CA PRO A 15 -4.27 -8.28 -25.47
C PRO A 15 -4.63 -8.77 -24.07
N PHE A 16 -4.21 -8.02 -23.05
CA PHE A 16 -4.73 -8.24 -21.71
C PHE A 16 -6.20 -7.77 -21.70
N GLU A 17 -7.14 -8.71 -21.62
CA GLU A 17 -8.56 -8.43 -21.88
C GLU A 17 -9.47 -8.46 -20.64
N VAL A 18 -8.93 -8.75 -19.45
CA VAL A 18 -9.74 -8.80 -18.24
C VAL A 18 -10.00 -7.37 -17.71
N PRO A 19 -11.26 -6.96 -17.49
CA PRO A 19 -11.56 -5.70 -16.82
C PRO A 19 -11.10 -5.73 -15.36
N VAL A 20 -10.51 -4.63 -14.90
CA VAL A 20 -9.95 -4.47 -13.56
C VAL A 20 -10.59 -3.28 -12.87
N PHE A 21 -11.28 -3.50 -11.76
CA PHE A 21 -11.75 -2.43 -10.88
C PHE A 21 -10.66 -2.00 -9.91
N TYR A 22 -10.40 -0.70 -9.89
CA TYR A 22 -9.38 -0.07 -9.05
C TYR A 22 -9.72 1.39 -8.84
N ASP A 23 -9.53 1.86 -7.60
CA ASP A 23 -9.54 3.27 -7.27
C ASP A 23 -8.45 3.57 -6.24
N ALA A 24 -7.84 4.76 -6.32
CA ALA A 24 -6.82 5.19 -5.36
C ALA A 24 -7.36 5.33 -3.92
N VAL A 25 -8.69 5.41 -3.75
CA VAL A 25 -9.35 5.36 -2.44
C VAL A 25 -9.18 4.01 -1.76
N TYR A 26 -8.86 2.93 -2.48
CA TYR A 26 -8.63 1.59 -1.91
C TYR A 26 -7.50 1.55 -0.88
N ARG A 27 -6.58 2.53 -0.92
CA ARG A 27 -5.59 2.71 0.14
C ARG A 27 -6.28 3.22 1.41
N LEU A 28 -6.64 2.27 2.29
CA LEU A 28 -7.21 2.52 3.60
C LEU A 28 -6.39 3.58 4.36
N PRO A 29 -7.02 4.63 4.91
CA PRO A 29 -6.34 5.72 5.61
C PRO A 29 -5.95 5.36 7.04
N LEU A 30 -5.55 4.10 7.28
CA LEU A 30 -5.26 3.53 8.60
C LEU A 30 -3.82 3.00 8.64
N PRO A 31 -2.80 3.87 8.75
CA PRO A 31 -1.40 3.47 8.61
C PRO A 31 -0.99 2.38 9.61
N SER A 32 -1.55 2.39 10.81
CA SER A 32 -1.26 1.42 11.87
C SER A 32 -1.85 0.04 11.61
N ALA A 33 -2.85 -0.11 10.72
CA ALA A 33 -3.42 -1.41 10.37
C ALA A 33 -2.39 -2.37 9.72
N SER A 34 -1.30 -1.82 9.17
CA SER A 34 -0.18 -2.60 8.60
C SER A 34 0.73 -3.25 9.65
N LEU A 35 0.76 -2.75 10.90
CA LEU A 35 1.74 -3.14 11.90
C LEU A 35 1.43 -4.48 12.59
N PRO A 36 0.19 -4.79 13.01
CA PRO A 36 -0.12 -6.06 13.67
C PRO A 36 -0.20 -7.23 12.70
N SER A 37 -0.65 -6.98 11.47
CA SER A 37 -1.01 -8.00 10.49
C SER A 37 0.02 -8.21 9.39
N GLY A 38 0.89 -7.24 9.11
CA GLY A 38 1.74 -7.22 7.91
C GLY A 38 0.99 -6.78 6.64
N LEU A 39 -0.27 -6.34 6.76
CA LEU A 39 -1.12 -5.90 5.66
C LEU A 39 -0.47 -4.77 4.85
N GLU A 40 -0.23 -5.03 3.56
CA GLU A 40 0.20 -4.01 2.61
C GLU A 40 -1.01 -3.18 2.15
N LEU A 41 -1.21 -2.00 2.76
CA LEU A 41 -2.32 -1.08 2.46
C LEU A 41 -2.32 -0.59 1.00
N ARG A 42 -1.20 -0.72 0.29
CA ARG A 42 -1.06 -0.39 -1.13
C ARG A 42 -1.16 -1.61 -2.05
N ARG A 43 -1.65 -2.76 -1.56
CA ARG A 43 -1.77 -4.00 -2.36
C ARG A 43 -2.46 -3.75 -3.70
N ALA A 44 -3.59 -3.04 -3.71
CA ALA A 44 -4.30 -2.69 -4.93
C ALA A 44 -3.51 -1.73 -5.83
N ASP A 45 -2.87 -0.69 -5.25
CA ASP A 45 -2.02 0.24 -5.98
C ASP A 45 -0.89 -0.48 -6.70
N TYR A 46 -0.18 -1.37 -6.00
CA TYR A 46 0.96 -2.11 -6.54
C TYR A 46 0.57 -3.00 -7.71
N VAL A 47 -0.59 -3.66 -7.64
CA VAL A 47 -1.12 -4.44 -8.76
C VAL A 47 -1.45 -3.52 -9.93
N ALA A 48 -2.20 -2.44 -9.71
CA ALA A 48 -2.56 -1.49 -10.75
C ALA A 48 -1.32 -0.90 -11.45
N TRP A 49 -0.31 -0.48 -10.69
CA TRP A 49 0.93 0.08 -11.21
C TRP A 49 1.78 -0.96 -11.94
N TYR A 50 1.87 -2.19 -11.42
CA TYR A 50 2.54 -3.28 -12.14
C TYR A 50 1.89 -3.54 -13.51
N LEU A 51 0.56 -3.62 -13.57
CA LEU A 51 -0.18 -3.82 -14.82
C LEU A 51 0.02 -2.62 -15.79
N LEU A 52 -0.18 -1.38 -15.33
CA LEU A 52 -0.10 -0.16 -16.15
C LEU A 52 1.33 0.20 -16.59
N GLU A 53 2.32 -0.09 -15.76
CA GLU A 53 3.66 0.47 -15.90
C GLU A 53 4.71 -0.60 -16.15
N GLY A 54 4.60 -1.76 -15.52
CA GLY A 54 5.42 -2.92 -15.82
C GLY A 54 5.00 -3.56 -17.14
N LEU A 55 3.73 -3.96 -17.24
CA LEU A 55 3.20 -4.69 -18.40
C LEU A 55 2.59 -3.83 -19.49
N LYS A 56 2.41 -2.53 -19.22
CA LYS A 56 1.81 -1.57 -20.15
C LYS A 56 0.40 -1.99 -20.61
N VAL A 57 -0.38 -2.58 -19.70
CA VAL A 57 -1.82 -2.82 -19.91
C VAL A 57 -2.51 -1.49 -20.21
N SER A 58 -3.49 -1.53 -21.11
CA SER A 58 -4.27 -0.36 -21.53
C SER A 58 -5.01 0.23 -20.33
N PRO A 59 -4.95 1.56 -20.09
CA PRO A 59 -5.75 2.21 -19.06
C PRO A 59 -7.27 1.96 -19.20
N GLU A 60 -7.74 1.65 -20.39
CA GLU A 60 -9.14 1.35 -20.73
C GLU A 60 -9.62 0.01 -20.15
N CYS A 61 -8.71 -0.85 -19.69
CA CYS A 61 -9.05 -2.04 -18.92
C CYS A 61 -9.41 -1.71 -17.46
N PHE A 62 -9.12 -0.51 -16.99
CA PHE A 62 -9.35 -0.08 -15.61
C PHE A 62 -10.67 0.66 -15.45
N HIS A 63 -11.41 0.31 -14.41
CA HIS A 63 -12.71 0.88 -14.06
C HIS A 63 -12.69 1.38 -12.61
N SER A 64 -13.21 2.58 -12.38
CA SER A 64 -13.61 3.03 -11.04
C SER A 64 -15.10 2.75 -10.86
N ALA A 65 -15.55 2.60 -9.63
CA ALA A 65 -16.96 2.37 -9.30
C ALA A 65 -17.51 3.49 -8.43
N ALA A 66 -18.83 3.65 -8.44
CA ALA A 66 -19.53 4.46 -7.46
C ALA A 66 -19.50 3.79 -6.09
N ALA A 67 -19.55 4.60 -5.03
CA ALA A 67 -19.78 4.08 -3.69
C ALA A 67 -21.16 3.41 -3.60
N VAL A 68 -21.22 2.19 -3.09
CA VAL A 68 -22.49 1.48 -2.85
C VAL A 68 -23.39 2.30 -1.92
N SER A 69 -24.71 2.27 -2.15
CA SER A 69 -25.65 3.02 -1.33
C SER A 69 -25.86 2.35 0.04
N PHE A 70 -26.25 3.12 1.06
CA PHE A 70 -26.65 2.53 2.34
C PHE A 70 -27.90 1.66 2.23
N GLU A 71 -28.78 1.94 1.26
CA GLU A 71 -29.94 1.10 0.96
C GLU A 71 -29.51 -0.29 0.48
N ASP A 72 -28.50 -0.36 -0.40
CA ASP A 72 -27.95 -1.62 -0.88
C ASP A 72 -27.23 -2.40 0.22
N LEU A 73 -26.51 -1.71 1.11
CA LEU A 73 -25.95 -2.35 2.30
C LEU A 73 -27.06 -2.91 3.20
N GLY A 74 -28.12 -2.14 3.42
CA GLY A 74 -29.29 -2.53 4.22
C GLY A 74 -30.16 -3.63 3.62
N ALA A 75 -29.94 -4.01 2.35
CA ALA A 75 -30.60 -5.16 1.73
C ALA A 75 -30.02 -6.50 2.24
N VAL A 76 -28.83 -6.47 2.84
CA VAL A 76 -28.12 -7.66 3.35
C VAL A 76 -27.86 -7.54 4.84
N HIS A 77 -27.35 -6.40 5.27
CA HIS A 77 -26.96 -6.15 6.65
C HIS A 77 -28.10 -5.53 7.44
N SER A 78 -28.17 -5.87 8.73
CA SER A 78 -29.13 -5.27 9.64
C SER A 78 -28.90 -3.77 9.73
N ARG A 79 -29.99 -3.06 10.06
CA ARG A 79 -29.93 -1.62 10.26
C ARG A 79 -28.89 -1.24 11.31
N GLU A 80 -28.84 -2.00 12.41
CA GLU A 80 -27.91 -1.79 13.52
C GLU A 80 -26.46 -1.92 13.07
N LEU A 81 -26.14 -2.90 12.22
CA LEU A 81 -24.80 -3.03 11.64
C LEU A 81 -24.48 -1.81 10.78
N VAL A 82 -25.35 -1.46 9.83
CA VAL A 82 -25.10 -0.33 8.91
C VAL A 82 -24.94 0.99 9.66
N GLU A 83 -25.74 1.24 10.70
CA GLU A 83 -25.61 2.41 11.57
C GLU A 83 -24.31 2.37 12.39
N SER A 84 -23.91 1.20 12.90
CA SER A 84 -22.67 1.06 13.68
C SER A 84 -21.40 1.44 12.91
N LEU A 85 -21.42 1.35 11.57
CA LEU A 85 -20.31 1.72 10.71
C LEU A 85 -20.03 3.24 10.71
N LEU A 86 -20.98 4.05 11.18
CA LEU A 86 -20.82 5.50 11.38
C LEU A 86 -20.02 5.83 12.65
N GLU A 87 -19.74 4.85 13.50
CA GLU A 87 -18.99 5.01 14.75
C GLU A 87 -17.52 4.63 14.55
N ALA A 88 -16.61 5.48 15.04
CA ALA A 88 -15.17 5.29 14.91
C ALA A 88 -14.69 4.01 15.62
N GLU A 89 -15.31 3.68 16.75
CA GLU A 89 -15.02 2.51 17.59
C GLU A 89 -15.30 1.20 16.84
N THR A 90 -16.40 1.13 16.08
CA THR A 90 -16.75 -0.05 15.30
C THR A 90 -15.69 -0.32 14.23
N LEU A 91 -15.35 0.71 13.44
CA LEU A 91 -14.35 0.61 12.39
C LEU A 91 -12.95 0.33 12.95
N ALA A 92 -12.61 0.93 14.10
CA ALA A 92 -11.38 0.63 14.82
C ALA A 92 -11.28 -0.85 15.22
N GLY A 93 -12.37 -1.43 15.73
CA GLY A 93 -12.46 -2.85 16.04
C GLY A 93 -12.26 -3.73 14.80
N VAL A 94 -12.91 -3.40 13.68
CA VAL A 94 -12.78 -4.14 12.41
C VAL A 94 -11.34 -4.19 11.92
N PHE A 95 -10.61 -3.07 12.01
CA PHE A 95 -9.25 -2.96 11.49
C PHE A 95 -8.15 -3.16 12.53
N ALA A 96 -8.51 -3.50 13.77
CA ALA A 96 -7.58 -3.61 14.91
C ALA A 96 -6.66 -2.39 15.07
N VAL A 97 -7.26 -1.19 15.02
CA VAL A 97 -6.57 0.10 15.21
C VAL A 97 -7.22 0.90 16.33
N HIS A 98 -6.57 1.99 16.76
CA HIS A 98 -7.16 2.88 17.75
C HIS A 98 -8.22 3.80 17.11
N ALA A 99 -9.37 4.01 17.77
CA ALA A 99 -10.49 4.83 17.27
C ALA A 99 -10.08 6.26 16.87
N SER A 100 -9.09 6.85 17.55
CA SER A 100 -8.59 8.19 17.20
C SER A 100 -7.88 8.26 15.83
N GLU A 101 -7.52 7.13 15.23
CA GLU A 101 -6.92 7.06 13.90
C GLU A 101 -7.99 6.97 12.79
N VAL A 102 -9.22 6.66 13.16
CA VAL A 102 -10.31 6.42 12.22
C VAL A 102 -10.93 7.75 11.81
N SER A 103 -10.76 8.09 10.53
CA SER A 103 -11.64 9.03 9.85
C SER A 103 -12.81 8.24 9.27
N VAL A 104 -13.96 8.27 9.95
CA VAL A 104 -15.15 7.47 9.58
C VAL A 104 -15.51 7.67 8.11
N ASP A 105 -15.61 8.93 7.65
CA ASP A 105 -15.98 9.25 6.27
C ASP A 105 -15.01 8.65 5.25
N ASP A 106 -13.70 8.74 5.48
CA ASP A 106 -12.68 8.27 4.54
C ASP A 106 -12.57 6.73 4.52
N VAL A 107 -12.69 6.09 5.69
CA VAL A 107 -12.72 4.63 5.80
C VAL A 107 -14.00 4.09 5.14
N LEU A 108 -15.16 4.69 5.40
CA LEU A 108 -16.41 4.31 4.74
C LEU A 108 -16.41 4.57 3.25
N ALA A 109 -15.80 5.66 2.77
CA ALA A 109 -15.63 5.90 1.34
C ALA A 109 -14.84 4.74 0.70
N THR A 110 -13.75 4.31 1.33
CA THR A 110 -12.96 3.15 0.88
C THR A 110 -13.80 1.88 0.79
N ILE A 111 -14.50 1.53 1.88
CA ILE A 111 -15.33 0.33 1.99
C ILE A 111 -16.45 0.34 0.95
N ARG A 112 -17.15 1.48 0.82
CA ARG A 112 -18.31 1.59 -0.06
C ARG A 112 -17.92 1.60 -1.53
N VAL A 113 -16.79 2.19 -1.89
CA VAL A 113 -16.29 2.15 -3.29
C VAL A 113 -15.77 0.75 -3.63
N ALA A 114 -15.13 0.04 -2.69
CA ALA A 114 -14.74 -1.36 -2.89
C ALA A 114 -15.96 -2.28 -3.09
N CYS A 115 -16.98 -2.14 -2.24
CA CYS A 115 -18.22 -2.91 -2.36
C CYS A 115 -19.01 -2.54 -3.64
N GLY A 116 -19.11 -1.24 -3.95
CA GLY A 116 -19.73 -0.78 -5.20
C GLY A 116 -19.01 -1.28 -6.45
N ALA A 117 -17.68 -1.44 -6.40
CA ALA A 117 -16.93 -2.08 -7.47
C ALA A 117 -17.27 -3.56 -7.61
N THR A 118 -17.50 -4.32 -6.53
CA THR A 118 -17.98 -5.70 -6.62
C THR A 118 -19.38 -5.77 -7.25
N VAL A 119 -20.28 -4.83 -6.92
CA VAL A 119 -21.61 -4.70 -7.55
C VAL A 119 -21.49 -4.41 -9.06
N GLU A 120 -20.70 -3.41 -9.44
CA GLU A 120 -20.53 -3.02 -10.85
C GLU A 120 -19.78 -4.09 -11.66
N ALA A 121 -18.77 -4.73 -11.05
CA ALA A 121 -18.06 -5.86 -11.62
C ALA A 121 -19.00 -7.04 -11.89
N THR A 122 -19.95 -7.31 -10.99
CA THR A 122 -20.98 -8.34 -11.17
C THR A 122 -21.83 -8.06 -12.40
N GLY A 123 -22.36 -6.82 -12.51
CA GLY A 123 -23.12 -6.41 -13.68
C GLY A 123 -22.30 -6.49 -14.98
N LEU A 124 -21.02 -6.12 -14.93
CA LEU A 124 -20.12 -6.18 -16.09
C LEU A 124 -19.81 -7.63 -16.50
N ALA A 125 -19.51 -8.51 -15.53
CA ALA A 125 -19.25 -9.92 -15.75
C ALA A 125 -20.46 -10.60 -16.40
N LEU A 126 -21.67 -10.38 -15.87
CA LEU A 126 -22.91 -10.92 -16.43
C LEU A 126 -23.16 -10.43 -17.87
N ARG A 127 -23.03 -9.12 -18.14
CA ARG A 127 -23.24 -8.56 -19.48
C ARG A 127 -22.23 -9.07 -20.51
N ARG A 128 -20.97 -9.21 -20.12
CA ARG A 128 -19.89 -9.62 -21.04
C ARG A 128 -19.70 -11.14 -21.10
N ARG A 129 -20.25 -11.88 -20.15
CA ARG A 129 -19.98 -13.31 -19.91
C ARG A 129 -18.47 -13.62 -19.83
N ARG A 130 -17.77 -12.80 -19.05
CA ARG A 130 -16.31 -12.89 -18.87
C ARG A 130 -15.94 -12.64 -17.41
N PRO A 131 -14.75 -13.10 -16.97
CA PRO A 131 -14.25 -12.74 -15.66
C PRO A 131 -13.97 -11.23 -15.56
N VAL A 132 -14.15 -10.68 -14.37
CA VAL A 132 -13.78 -9.32 -13.97
C VAL A 132 -13.01 -9.41 -12.66
N VAL A 133 -11.97 -8.59 -12.49
CA VAL A 133 -11.20 -8.52 -11.25
C VAL A 133 -11.55 -7.23 -10.53
N ASN A 134 -11.80 -7.29 -9.23
CA ASN A 134 -11.80 -6.11 -8.37
C ASN A 134 -10.60 -6.19 -7.42
N LEU A 135 -9.76 -5.15 -7.36
CA LEU A 135 -8.50 -5.18 -6.61
C LEU A 135 -8.67 -4.97 -5.09
N LEU A 136 -9.89 -4.67 -4.61
CA LEU A 136 -10.23 -4.63 -3.19
C LEU A 136 -11.67 -5.11 -2.97
N GLY A 137 -11.85 -6.07 -2.08
CA GLY A 137 -13.15 -6.70 -1.77
C GLY A 137 -12.93 -8.13 -1.29
N GLY A 138 -13.98 -8.94 -1.31
CA GLY A 138 -13.95 -10.29 -0.71
C GLY A 138 -14.00 -10.21 0.81
N PHE A 139 -14.84 -9.34 1.33
CA PHE A 139 -15.00 -9.08 2.77
C PHE A 139 -15.87 -10.17 3.43
N HIS A 140 -15.40 -11.42 3.36
CA HIS A 140 -16.20 -12.62 3.62
C HIS A 140 -16.56 -12.88 5.09
N HIS A 141 -15.97 -12.17 6.05
CA HIS A 141 -16.27 -12.36 7.48
C HIS A 141 -17.43 -11.51 7.98
N ALA A 142 -17.89 -10.52 7.21
CA ALA A 142 -19.06 -9.75 7.61
C ALA A 142 -20.32 -10.59 7.42
N GLY A 143 -21.14 -10.71 8.46
CA GLY A 143 -22.43 -11.37 8.43
C GLY A 143 -23.59 -10.38 8.28
N ARG A 144 -24.82 -10.84 8.42
CA ARG A 144 -26.03 -10.01 8.38
C ARG A 144 -26.05 -8.99 9.52
N ALA A 145 -25.72 -9.39 10.74
CA ALA A 145 -25.85 -8.53 11.93
C ALA A 145 -24.52 -8.31 12.69
N ARG A 146 -23.38 -8.74 12.12
CA ARG A 146 -22.05 -8.49 12.69
C ARG A 146 -21.04 -8.10 11.61
N THR A 147 -20.10 -7.23 11.97
CA THR A 147 -18.84 -7.09 11.22
C THR A 147 -17.91 -8.27 11.51
N GLY A 148 -16.88 -8.44 10.71
CA GLY A 148 -15.82 -9.41 10.93
C GLY A 148 -14.42 -8.78 10.85
N PRO A 149 -13.35 -9.51 11.21
CA PRO A 149 -11.98 -9.02 11.09
C PRO A 149 -11.70 -8.54 9.65
N LEU A 150 -11.29 -7.27 9.51
CA LEU A 150 -11.04 -6.59 8.24
C LEU A 150 -12.22 -6.54 7.24
N CYS A 151 -13.40 -7.02 7.65
CA CYS A 151 -14.60 -7.17 6.83
C CYS A 151 -15.75 -6.37 7.46
N PRO A 152 -15.91 -5.09 7.12
CA PRO A 152 -16.97 -4.24 7.69
C PRO A 152 -18.35 -4.53 7.08
N VAL A 153 -18.41 -5.01 5.84
CA VAL A 153 -19.63 -5.38 5.09
C VAL A 153 -19.30 -6.58 4.21
N ASN A 154 -20.29 -7.33 3.72
CA ASN A 154 -20.10 -8.45 2.81
C ASN A 154 -20.41 -8.01 1.38
N ASP A 155 -19.37 -7.69 0.61
CA ASP A 155 -19.53 -7.13 -0.72
C ASP A 155 -20.11 -8.12 -1.75
N ILE A 156 -19.87 -9.42 -1.56
CA ILE A 156 -20.44 -10.47 -2.41
C ILE A 156 -21.95 -10.57 -2.19
N ALA A 157 -22.39 -10.65 -0.94
CA ALA A 157 -23.81 -10.71 -0.61
C ALA A 157 -24.55 -9.47 -1.10
N VAL A 158 -23.96 -8.27 -0.94
CA VAL A 158 -24.54 -7.03 -1.46
C VAL A 158 -24.63 -7.04 -2.98
N ALA A 159 -23.59 -7.50 -3.68
CA ALA A 159 -23.61 -7.62 -5.13
C ALA A 159 -24.68 -8.60 -5.64
N VAL A 160 -24.85 -9.75 -4.98
CA VAL A 160 -25.92 -10.69 -5.29
C VAL A 160 -27.29 -10.07 -5.05
N ALA A 161 -27.53 -9.44 -3.91
CA ALA A 161 -28.81 -8.79 -3.60
C ALA A 161 -29.18 -7.71 -4.65
N VAL A 162 -28.21 -6.89 -5.06
CA VAL A 162 -28.42 -5.89 -6.13
C VAL A 162 -28.70 -6.57 -7.47
N ALA A 163 -27.98 -7.62 -7.84
CA ALA A 163 -28.22 -8.38 -9.07
C ALA A 163 -29.62 -9.02 -9.08
N ARG A 164 -30.06 -9.62 -7.95
CA ARG A 164 -31.42 -10.16 -7.77
C ARG A 164 -32.47 -9.09 -8.01
N ARG A 165 -32.31 -7.92 -7.39
CA ARG A 165 -33.22 -6.77 -7.56
C ARG A 165 -33.26 -6.26 -9.01
N GLN A 166 -32.18 -6.43 -9.77
CA GLN A 166 -32.09 -6.11 -11.19
C GLN A 166 -32.60 -7.23 -12.11
N GLY A 167 -33.16 -8.31 -11.56
CA GLY A 167 -33.80 -9.40 -12.31
C GLY A 167 -32.91 -10.59 -12.61
N PHE A 168 -31.69 -10.67 -12.05
CA PHE A 168 -30.88 -11.88 -12.15
C PHE A 168 -31.44 -12.98 -11.23
N ASP A 169 -31.94 -14.07 -11.80
CA ASP A 169 -32.50 -15.20 -11.04
C ASP A 169 -31.63 -16.49 -11.12
N GLY A 170 -30.45 -16.43 -11.73
CA GLY A 170 -29.55 -17.59 -11.92
C GLY A 170 -28.89 -18.11 -10.63
N ARG A 171 -28.26 -19.27 -10.67
CA ARG A 171 -27.51 -19.83 -9.53
C ARG A 171 -26.17 -19.10 -9.35
N VAL A 172 -25.76 -18.92 -8.11
CA VAL A 172 -24.48 -18.31 -7.73
C VAL A 172 -23.57 -19.34 -7.06
N ALA A 173 -22.32 -19.41 -7.50
CA ALA A 173 -21.27 -20.13 -6.79
C ALA A 173 -20.31 -19.14 -6.13
N VAL A 174 -20.04 -19.31 -4.85
CA VAL A 174 -18.93 -18.65 -4.16
C VAL A 174 -17.83 -19.66 -3.96
N ILE A 175 -16.69 -19.43 -4.59
CA ILE A 175 -15.49 -20.25 -4.49
C ILE A 175 -14.53 -19.46 -3.59
N ASP A 176 -14.50 -19.81 -2.30
CA ASP A 176 -13.71 -19.11 -1.30
C ASP A 176 -12.37 -19.83 -1.07
N LEU A 177 -11.29 -19.23 -1.54
CA LEU A 177 -9.93 -19.79 -1.46
C LEU A 177 -9.02 -18.89 -0.61
N ASP A 178 -9.63 -18.10 0.27
CA ASP A 178 -9.00 -17.48 1.42
C ASP A 178 -8.61 -18.53 2.46
N ALA A 179 -7.53 -18.28 3.22
CA ALA A 179 -7.09 -19.22 4.25
C ALA A 179 -8.08 -19.33 5.43
N HIS A 180 -9.01 -18.40 5.59
CA HIS A 180 -10.00 -18.35 6.67
C HIS A 180 -11.36 -18.87 6.22
N PRO A 181 -12.20 -19.33 7.16
CA PRO A 181 -13.53 -19.84 6.81
C PRO A 181 -14.48 -18.73 6.34
N PRO A 182 -15.40 -19.01 5.40
CA PRO A 182 -16.36 -18.06 4.83
C PRO A 182 -17.56 -17.78 5.77
N ASP A 183 -17.32 -17.58 7.06
CA ASP A 183 -18.34 -17.55 8.11
C ASP A 183 -19.40 -16.44 7.93
N GLY A 184 -18.98 -15.25 7.49
CA GLY A 184 -19.88 -14.13 7.22
C GLY A 184 -20.68 -14.34 5.94
N THR A 185 -20.05 -14.84 4.88
CA THR A 185 -20.71 -15.18 3.63
C THR A 185 -21.75 -16.28 3.82
N ALA A 186 -21.44 -17.31 4.60
CA ALA A 186 -22.40 -18.35 4.98
C ALA A 186 -23.59 -17.75 5.73
N ASP A 187 -23.37 -16.89 6.73
CA ASP A 187 -24.44 -16.18 7.46
C ASP A 187 -25.31 -15.32 6.53
N CYS A 188 -24.70 -14.61 5.57
CA CYS A 188 -25.41 -13.75 4.61
C CYS A 188 -26.28 -14.51 3.61
N PHE A 189 -25.95 -15.77 3.30
CA PHE A 189 -26.69 -16.59 2.33
C PHE A 189 -27.49 -17.72 2.96
N ASP A 190 -27.54 -17.79 4.30
CA ASP A 190 -28.36 -18.78 4.99
C ASP A 190 -29.82 -18.73 4.49
N GLY A 191 -30.33 -19.89 4.08
CA GLY A 191 -31.66 -20.06 3.49
C GLY A 191 -31.81 -19.76 1.98
N ASP A 192 -30.76 -19.33 1.27
CA ASP A 192 -30.80 -19.14 -0.20
C ASP A 192 -30.35 -20.42 -0.94
N ASP A 193 -31.30 -21.19 -1.44
CA ASP A 193 -31.06 -22.45 -2.15
C ASP A 193 -30.43 -22.28 -3.55
N ARG A 194 -30.24 -21.03 -4.02
CA ARG A 194 -29.60 -20.71 -5.29
C ARG A 194 -28.14 -20.30 -5.13
N VAL A 195 -27.62 -20.29 -3.91
CA VAL A 195 -26.23 -19.97 -3.60
C VAL A 195 -25.53 -21.22 -3.08
N SER A 196 -24.34 -21.49 -3.60
CA SER A 196 -23.46 -22.55 -3.10
C SER A 196 -22.14 -21.92 -2.67
N ILE A 197 -21.55 -22.45 -1.59
CA ILE A 197 -20.22 -22.05 -1.11
C ILE A 197 -19.32 -23.28 -1.11
N SER A 198 -18.22 -23.18 -1.84
CA SER A 198 -17.15 -24.17 -1.88
C SER A 198 -15.88 -23.50 -1.36
N SER A 199 -15.32 -24.00 -0.25
CA SER A 199 -14.23 -23.34 0.47
C SER A 199 -13.03 -24.27 0.69
N ILE A 200 -11.82 -23.70 0.68
CA ILE A 200 -10.63 -24.33 1.24
C ILE A 200 -10.04 -23.39 2.28
N SER A 201 -10.09 -23.80 3.54
CA SER A 201 -9.57 -23.01 4.66
C SER A 201 -8.40 -23.74 5.32
N GLY A 202 -7.47 -22.97 5.90
CA GLY A 202 -6.34 -23.48 6.69
C GLY A 202 -6.50 -23.26 8.20
N SER A 203 -7.55 -22.54 8.59
CA SER A 203 -7.82 -22.15 9.97
C SER A 203 -9.22 -22.64 10.37
N ASP A 204 -9.33 -23.24 11.56
CA ASP A 204 -10.60 -23.71 12.13
C ASP A 204 -11.16 -22.67 13.11
N TRP A 205 -12.28 -22.03 12.76
CA TRP A 205 -12.99 -21.08 13.61
C TRP A 205 -14.29 -21.67 14.19
N GLY A 206 -14.45 -22.99 14.12
CA GLY A 206 -15.65 -23.70 14.51
C GLY A 206 -16.51 -24.13 13.32
N PRO A 207 -17.60 -24.87 13.59
CA PRO A 207 -18.40 -25.50 12.54
C PRO A 207 -19.14 -24.47 11.69
N LEU A 208 -19.09 -24.66 10.37
CA LEU A 208 -19.95 -23.98 9.40
C LEU A 208 -21.26 -24.76 9.19
N PRO A 209 -22.32 -24.14 8.62
CA PRO A 209 -23.53 -24.85 8.24
C PRO A 209 -23.26 -26.00 7.25
N ASP A 210 -23.98 -27.12 7.39
CA ASP A 210 -23.80 -28.34 6.57
C ASP A 210 -23.92 -28.13 5.04
N TRP A 211 -24.52 -27.03 4.60
CA TRP A 211 -24.68 -26.69 3.18
C TRP A 211 -23.43 -26.03 2.56
N VAL A 212 -22.44 -25.66 3.39
CA VAL A 212 -21.14 -25.16 2.94
C VAL A 212 -20.19 -26.35 2.72
N ASP A 213 -19.68 -26.52 1.50
CA ASP A 213 -18.65 -27.54 1.20
C ASP A 213 -17.27 -26.95 1.52
N GLU A 214 -16.88 -27.01 2.80
CA GLU A 214 -15.57 -26.61 3.27
C GLU A 214 -14.60 -27.79 3.33
N VAL A 215 -13.40 -27.60 2.78
CA VAL A 215 -12.26 -28.47 3.00
C VAL A 215 -11.27 -27.76 3.91
N LEU A 216 -11.27 -28.14 5.19
CA LEU A 216 -10.27 -27.69 6.15
C LEU A 216 -8.95 -28.45 5.95
N LEU A 217 -7.89 -27.71 5.62
CA LEU A 217 -6.54 -28.25 5.45
C LEU A 217 -5.69 -28.02 6.71
N PRO A 218 -4.79 -28.97 7.05
CA PRO A 218 -3.85 -28.77 8.14
C PRO A 218 -2.94 -27.56 7.94
N GLU A 219 -2.51 -26.96 9.05
CA GLU A 219 -1.49 -25.90 9.05
C GLU A 219 -0.22 -26.36 8.31
N GLY A 220 0.39 -25.45 7.54
CA GLY A 220 1.59 -25.70 6.77
C GLY A 220 1.36 -26.48 5.48
N THR A 221 0.12 -26.78 5.10
CA THR A 221 -0.19 -27.50 3.85
C THR A 221 0.39 -26.78 2.64
N GLY A 222 1.13 -27.52 1.80
CA GLY A 222 1.81 -27.01 0.62
C GLY A 222 1.08 -27.32 -0.69
N ASP A 223 1.74 -27.00 -1.81
CA ASP A 223 1.18 -27.04 -3.16
C ASP A 223 0.42 -28.32 -3.51
N ARG A 224 1.01 -29.49 -3.24
CA ARG A 224 0.48 -30.76 -3.74
C ARG A 224 -0.83 -31.15 -3.07
N GLU A 225 -0.89 -31.07 -1.75
CA GLU A 225 -2.12 -31.38 -1.02
C GLU A 225 -3.19 -30.31 -1.28
N TYR A 226 -2.82 -29.02 -1.27
CA TYR A 226 -3.75 -27.92 -1.56
C TYR A 226 -4.39 -28.06 -2.94
N LEU A 227 -3.58 -28.29 -3.98
CA LEU A 227 -4.08 -28.42 -5.36
C LEU A 227 -4.90 -29.70 -5.57
N ARG A 228 -4.61 -30.79 -4.84
CA ARG A 228 -5.45 -31.99 -4.86
C ARG A 228 -6.82 -31.70 -4.24
N ALA A 229 -6.85 -31.07 -3.07
CA ALA A 229 -8.09 -30.68 -2.41
C ALA A 229 -8.94 -29.76 -3.30
N LEU A 230 -8.28 -28.81 -3.99
CA LEU A 230 -8.92 -27.96 -4.98
C LEU A 230 -9.53 -28.73 -6.15
N ASP A 231 -8.80 -29.68 -6.74
CA ASP A 231 -9.35 -30.49 -7.84
C ASP A 231 -10.58 -31.27 -7.39
N GLU A 232 -10.53 -31.86 -6.19
CA GLU A 232 -11.65 -32.61 -5.63
C GLU A 232 -12.86 -31.70 -5.32
N LEU A 233 -12.63 -30.50 -4.80
CA LEU A 233 -13.66 -29.49 -4.54
C LEU A 233 -14.31 -29.02 -5.85
N LEU A 234 -13.52 -28.68 -6.86
CA LEU A 234 -14.00 -28.21 -8.16
C LEU A 234 -14.84 -29.27 -8.90
N VAL A 235 -14.58 -30.56 -8.68
CA VAL A 235 -15.39 -31.66 -9.23
C VAL A 235 -16.77 -31.76 -8.57
N ARG A 236 -16.88 -31.42 -7.28
CA ARG A 236 -18.15 -31.44 -6.54
C ARG A 236 -18.96 -30.15 -6.68
N MET A 237 -18.30 -29.07 -7.08
CA MET A 237 -18.91 -27.75 -7.20
C MET A 237 -20.13 -27.77 -8.14
N PRO A 238 -21.29 -27.24 -7.71
CA PRO A 238 -22.47 -27.15 -8.56
C PRO A 238 -22.31 -26.20 -9.76
N ASP A 239 -23.07 -26.44 -10.83
CA ASP A 239 -23.16 -25.51 -11.96
C ASP A 239 -23.78 -24.17 -11.53
N ALA A 240 -23.16 -23.06 -11.95
CA ALA A 240 -23.62 -21.70 -11.65
C ALA A 240 -23.74 -20.82 -12.90
N ASP A 241 -24.64 -19.84 -12.82
CA ASP A 241 -24.83 -18.80 -13.83
C ASP A 241 -23.95 -17.56 -13.56
N LEU A 242 -23.44 -17.43 -12.34
CA LEU A 242 -22.51 -16.40 -11.87
C LEU A 242 -21.60 -17.01 -10.79
N ALA A 243 -20.31 -16.71 -10.85
CA ALA A 243 -19.36 -17.10 -9.82
C ALA A 243 -18.72 -15.88 -9.13
N PHE A 244 -18.45 -16.00 -7.83
CA PHE A 244 -17.53 -15.15 -7.10
C PHE A 244 -16.34 -16.00 -6.68
N VAL A 245 -15.13 -15.53 -6.92
CA VAL A 245 -13.90 -16.23 -6.52
C VAL A 245 -13.11 -15.34 -5.59
N LEU A 246 -12.90 -15.78 -4.35
CA LEU A 246 -11.95 -15.13 -3.45
C LEU A 246 -10.59 -15.79 -3.63
N ALA A 247 -9.71 -15.12 -4.35
CA ALA A 247 -8.37 -15.58 -4.66
C ALA A 247 -7.37 -15.14 -3.57
N GLY A 248 -7.68 -15.48 -2.30
CA GLY A 248 -6.94 -15.11 -1.09
C GLY A 248 -5.43 -15.20 -1.24
N GLY A 249 -4.73 -14.13 -0.86
CA GLY A 249 -3.26 -14.09 -0.87
C GLY A 249 -2.60 -14.66 0.38
N ASP A 250 -3.39 -14.92 1.42
CA ASP A 250 -2.96 -15.41 2.73
C ASP A 250 -2.65 -16.91 2.76
N VAL A 251 -3.04 -17.67 1.75
CA VAL A 251 -2.58 -19.06 1.57
C VAL A 251 -1.08 -19.17 1.25
N LEU A 252 -0.42 -18.05 0.95
CA LEU A 252 0.99 -17.97 0.55
C LEU A 252 1.93 -18.32 1.71
N ALA A 253 2.92 -19.16 1.44
CA ALA A 253 3.98 -19.48 2.40
C ALA A 253 4.66 -18.21 2.97
N GLY A 254 4.66 -18.08 4.30
CA GLY A 254 5.20 -16.93 5.02
C GLY A 254 4.27 -15.72 5.07
N ASP A 255 2.98 -15.91 4.77
CA ASP A 255 1.95 -14.97 5.21
C ASP A 255 1.81 -14.98 6.73
N GLY A 256 1.49 -13.82 7.32
CA GLY A 256 1.52 -13.62 8.77
C GLY A 256 0.24 -14.04 9.49
N LEU A 257 -0.89 -14.09 8.79
CA LEU A 257 -2.18 -14.49 9.36
C LEU A 257 -2.74 -15.77 8.74
N GLY A 258 -2.34 -16.12 7.53
CA GLY A 258 -2.71 -17.40 6.94
C GLY A 258 -1.95 -18.60 7.53
N ALA A 259 -2.63 -19.74 7.63
CA ALA A 259 -2.07 -20.97 8.21
C ALA A 259 -1.47 -21.94 7.17
N LEU A 260 -1.50 -21.61 5.87
CA LEU A 260 -1.07 -22.49 4.79
C LEU A 260 0.35 -22.14 4.29
N SER A 261 0.95 -23.05 3.51
CA SER A 261 2.31 -22.89 2.97
C SER A 261 2.37 -23.09 1.46
N VAL A 262 1.38 -22.54 0.74
CA VAL A 262 1.31 -22.66 -0.73
C VAL A 262 2.35 -21.73 -1.36
N SER A 263 3.08 -22.21 -2.36
CA SER A 263 4.03 -21.42 -3.11
C SER A 263 3.33 -20.48 -4.09
N MET A 264 4.04 -19.45 -4.56
CA MET A 264 3.54 -18.57 -5.63
C MET A 264 3.17 -19.35 -6.91
N HIS A 265 3.88 -20.46 -7.19
CA HIS A 265 3.56 -21.34 -8.30
C HIS A 265 2.28 -22.15 -8.03
N GLY A 266 2.11 -22.69 -6.83
CA GLY A 266 0.89 -23.39 -6.43
C GLY A 266 -0.33 -22.50 -6.52
N ILE A 267 -0.24 -21.26 -6.04
CA ILE A 267 -1.31 -20.25 -6.14
C ILE A 267 -1.61 -19.89 -7.61
N ARG A 268 -0.58 -19.73 -8.44
CA ARG A 268 -0.76 -19.51 -9.88
C ARG A 268 -1.54 -20.64 -10.53
N GLU A 269 -1.28 -21.87 -10.11
CA GLU A 269 -1.94 -23.06 -10.60
C GLU A 269 -3.38 -23.19 -10.07
N ARG A 270 -3.63 -22.82 -8.80
CA ARG A 270 -4.97 -22.67 -8.23
C ARG A 270 -5.84 -21.79 -9.12
N ASP A 271 -5.37 -20.58 -9.42
CA ASP A 271 -6.13 -19.61 -10.22
C ASP A 271 -6.40 -20.14 -11.63
N ARG A 272 -5.44 -20.85 -12.25
CA ARG A 272 -5.63 -21.49 -13.57
C ARG A 272 -6.70 -22.58 -13.54
N ARG A 273 -6.68 -23.44 -12.52
CA ARG A 273 -7.63 -24.56 -12.39
C ARG A 273 -9.05 -24.07 -12.15
N VAL A 274 -9.22 -23.07 -11.30
CA VAL A 274 -10.52 -22.43 -11.06
C VAL A 274 -11.02 -21.73 -12.32
N ALA A 275 -10.17 -20.94 -13.00
CA ALA A 275 -10.56 -20.30 -14.26
C ALA A 275 -10.92 -21.32 -15.35
N HIS A 276 -10.22 -22.46 -15.40
CA HIS A 276 -10.54 -23.55 -16.32
C HIS A 276 -11.87 -24.22 -15.98
N ALA A 277 -12.12 -24.52 -14.71
CA ALA A 277 -13.36 -25.14 -14.24
C ALA A 277 -14.58 -24.25 -14.48
N LEU A 278 -14.44 -22.93 -14.29
CA LEU A 278 -15.51 -21.96 -14.57
C LEU A 278 -15.79 -21.78 -16.06
N GLY A 279 -14.82 -22.02 -16.94
CA GLY A 279 -14.99 -21.91 -18.39
C GLY A 279 -15.57 -20.55 -18.82
N SER A 280 -16.81 -20.57 -19.32
CA SER A 280 -17.53 -19.37 -19.77
C SER A 280 -18.50 -18.76 -18.74
N THR A 281 -18.52 -19.30 -17.53
CA THR A 281 -19.35 -18.76 -16.44
C THR A 281 -18.87 -17.35 -16.09
N PRO A 282 -19.75 -16.34 -16.12
CA PRO A 282 -19.44 -14.99 -15.63
C PRO A 282 -18.86 -15.07 -14.23
N ALA A 283 -17.74 -14.38 -13.96
CA ALA A 283 -17.09 -14.45 -12.66
C ALA A 283 -16.57 -13.10 -12.18
N VAL A 284 -16.70 -12.83 -10.89
CA VAL A 284 -16.04 -11.71 -10.21
C VAL A 284 -14.95 -12.28 -9.30
N TRP A 285 -13.72 -11.83 -9.52
CA TRP A 285 -12.55 -12.26 -8.76
C TRP A 285 -12.15 -11.17 -7.78
N LEU A 286 -12.02 -11.55 -6.51
CA LEU A 286 -11.79 -10.69 -5.37
C LEU A 286 -10.53 -11.16 -4.62
N PRO A 287 -9.80 -10.26 -3.95
CA PRO A 287 -8.52 -10.61 -3.36
C PRO A 287 -8.62 -11.31 -2.00
N GLY A 288 -9.71 -11.11 -1.24
CA GLY A 288 -9.81 -11.58 0.14
C GLY A 288 -8.64 -11.10 1.01
N GLY A 289 -8.19 -11.97 1.91
CA GLY A 289 -7.02 -11.84 2.76
C GLY A 289 -5.69 -11.86 2.02
N GLY A 290 -4.61 -11.66 2.77
CA GLY A 290 -3.25 -11.58 2.24
C GLY A 290 -2.46 -10.48 2.94
N TYR A 291 -1.58 -10.90 3.83
CA TYR A 291 -0.96 -10.10 4.87
C TYR A 291 0.56 -10.17 4.84
N SER A 292 1.13 -10.66 3.74
CA SER A 292 2.53 -10.50 3.40
C SER A 292 2.77 -9.32 2.45
N THR A 293 3.98 -8.77 2.48
CA THR A 293 4.46 -7.79 1.48
C THR A 293 4.50 -8.36 0.04
N ARG A 294 4.30 -9.67 -0.12
CA ARG A 294 4.22 -10.37 -1.40
C ARG A 294 2.78 -10.64 -1.85
N ALA A 295 1.76 -10.37 -1.03
CA ALA A 295 0.36 -10.62 -1.37
C ALA A 295 -0.09 -9.89 -2.64
N TRP A 296 0.46 -8.69 -2.93
CA TRP A 296 0.16 -7.99 -4.19
C TRP A 296 0.64 -8.79 -5.42
N ARG A 297 1.70 -9.61 -5.31
CA ARG A 297 2.17 -10.47 -6.40
C ARG A 297 1.21 -11.63 -6.65
N VAL A 298 0.55 -12.15 -5.60
CA VAL A 298 -0.53 -13.14 -5.75
C VAL A 298 -1.66 -12.53 -6.58
N LEU A 299 -2.18 -11.38 -6.16
CA LEU A 299 -3.28 -10.71 -6.84
C LEU A 299 -2.94 -10.27 -8.28
N ALA A 300 -1.73 -9.74 -8.50
CA ALA A 300 -1.23 -9.47 -9.85
C ALA A 300 -1.13 -10.76 -10.68
N GLY A 301 -0.72 -11.86 -10.05
CA GLY A 301 -0.83 -13.21 -10.60
C GLY A 301 -2.25 -13.49 -11.05
N THR A 302 -3.24 -13.47 -10.17
CA THR A 302 -4.65 -13.72 -10.52
C THR A 302 -5.09 -12.92 -11.75
N ALA A 303 -4.82 -11.61 -11.78
CA ALA A 303 -5.12 -10.75 -12.93
C ALA A 303 -4.42 -11.23 -14.22
N LEU A 304 -3.17 -11.67 -14.15
CA LEU A 304 -2.45 -12.23 -15.30
C LEU A 304 -2.99 -13.58 -15.78
N VAL A 305 -3.51 -14.45 -14.89
CA VAL A 305 -4.16 -15.70 -15.33
C VAL A 305 -5.38 -15.35 -16.18
N LEU A 306 -6.23 -14.47 -15.66
CA LEU A 306 -7.49 -14.10 -16.29
C LEU A 306 -7.31 -13.24 -17.55
N GLY A 307 -6.23 -12.45 -17.60
CA GLY A 307 -5.85 -11.66 -18.77
C GLY A 307 -5.09 -12.43 -19.85
N GLY A 308 -5.10 -13.77 -19.83
CA GLY A 308 -4.44 -14.62 -20.84
C GLY A 308 -2.91 -14.74 -20.71
N ARG A 309 -2.30 -14.05 -19.74
CA ARG A 309 -0.85 -13.98 -19.53
C ARG A 309 -0.39 -14.92 -18.44
N SER A 310 -0.96 -16.12 -18.37
CA SER A 310 -0.75 -17.04 -17.25
C SER A 310 0.70 -17.53 -17.13
N SER A 311 1.51 -17.46 -18.19
CA SER A 311 2.95 -17.81 -18.18
C SER A 311 3.88 -16.65 -17.82
N GLU A 312 3.35 -15.42 -17.71
CA GLU A 312 4.14 -14.25 -17.32
C GLU A 312 4.64 -14.41 -15.88
N VAL A 313 5.92 -14.13 -15.68
CA VAL A 313 6.58 -14.18 -14.36
C VAL A 313 6.80 -12.75 -13.90
N ILE A 314 6.29 -12.42 -12.72
CA ILE A 314 6.54 -11.13 -12.09
C ILE A 314 8.02 -11.09 -11.70
N ASP A 315 8.76 -10.13 -12.24
CA ASP A 315 10.17 -9.91 -11.90
C ASP A 315 10.31 -9.72 -10.37
N PRO A 316 11.11 -10.56 -9.69
CA PRO A 316 11.32 -10.44 -8.23
C PRO A 316 11.77 -9.04 -7.81
N ASP A 317 12.58 -8.38 -8.66
CA ASP A 317 13.18 -7.07 -8.39
C ASP A 317 12.28 -5.90 -8.83
N PHE A 318 11.10 -6.17 -9.40
CA PHE A 318 10.16 -5.11 -9.74
C PHE A 318 9.60 -4.45 -8.47
N ASP A 319 9.87 -3.15 -8.33
CA ASP A 319 9.25 -2.30 -7.34
C ASP A 319 8.17 -1.41 -7.99
N PRO A 320 6.87 -1.70 -7.75
CA PRO A 320 5.78 -0.90 -8.27
C PRO A 320 5.87 0.58 -7.86
N LEU A 321 6.37 0.86 -6.66
CA LEU A 321 6.46 2.23 -6.15
C LEU A 321 7.49 3.04 -6.95
N THR A 322 8.68 2.48 -7.18
CA THR A 322 9.72 3.09 -8.03
C THR A 322 9.23 3.30 -9.46
N ALA A 323 8.60 2.29 -10.07
CA ALA A 323 8.06 2.40 -11.43
C ALA A 323 7.03 3.54 -11.54
N HIS A 324 6.16 3.66 -10.54
CA HIS A 324 5.08 4.62 -10.50
C HIS A 324 5.58 6.05 -10.39
N PHE A 325 6.44 6.31 -9.43
CA PHE A 325 6.97 7.66 -9.25
C PHE A 325 7.96 8.05 -10.34
N ALA A 326 8.70 7.10 -10.93
CA ALA A 326 9.49 7.37 -12.13
C ALA A 326 8.59 7.81 -13.30
N ARG A 327 7.43 7.17 -13.48
CA ARG A 327 6.45 7.55 -14.51
C ARG A 327 5.83 8.91 -14.22
N ILE A 328 5.40 9.19 -12.99
CA ILE A 328 4.92 10.52 -12.58
C ILE A 328 5.97 11.57 -12.90
N HIS A 329 7.20 11.37 -12.43
CA HIS A 329 8.30 12.30 -12.64
C HIS A 329 8.56 12.58 -14.13
N SER A 330 8.54 11.54 -14.98
CA SER A 330 8.73 11.68 -16.43
C SER A 330 7.65 12.52 -17.13
N ARG A 331 6.44 12.59 -16.55
CA ARG A 331 5.28 13.32 -17.10
C ARG A 331 5.16 14.74 -16.58
N LEU A 332 5.89 15.11 -15.53
CA LEU A 332 5.93 16.49 -15.06
C LEU A 332 6.75 17.33 -16.06
N GLY A 333 6.05 18.16 -16.84
CA GLY A 333 6.67 19.07 -17.80
C GLY A 333 7.36 20.25 -17.11
N ARG A 334 8.42 20.79 -17.73
CA ARG A 334 9.16 21.93 -17.16
C ARG A 334 8.26 23.15 -16.95
N GLU A 335 7.46 23.50 -17.94
CA GLU A 335 6.54 24.64 -17.89
C GLU A 335 5.64 24.58 -16.66
N GLN A 336 4.99 23.43 -16.43
CA GLN A 336 4.10 23.22 -15.28
C GLN A 336 4.77 23.40 -13.90
N LEU A 337 6.11 23.32 -13.84
CA LEU A 337 6.88 23.43 -12.60
C LEU A 337 7.54 24.80 -12.41
N THR A 338 7.71 25.55 -13.49
CA THR A 338 8.48 26.80 -13.52
C THR A 338 7.66 28.04 -13.86
N ASP A 339 6.44 27.86 -14.40
CA ASP A 339 5.59 28.96 -14.85
C ASP A 339 5.09 29.76 -13.64
N ASP A 340 5.31 31.06 -13.71
CA ASP A 340 4.90 32.01 -12.68
C ASP A 340 3.47 32.45 -13.03
N GLU A 341 2.49 32.19 -12.16
CA GLU A 341 1.20 32.86 -12.30
C GLU A 341 1.42 34.36 -12.11
N LEU A 342 1.00 35.17 -13.09
CA LEU A 342 1.06 36.64 -13.02
C LEU A 342 0.36 37.12 -11.75
N THR A 343 1.12 37.66 -10.80
CA THR A 343 0.56 38.20 -9.56
C THR A 343 0.05 39.63 -9.79
N LEU A 344 -0.86 40.09 -8.92
CA LEU A 344 -1.24 41.51 -8.90
C LEU A 344 -0.04 42.42 -8.60
N ALA A 345 0.97 41.93 -7.89
CA ALA A 345 2.22 42.64 -7.67
C ALA A 345 3.05 42.78 -8.96
N ASP A 346 3.09 41.75 -9.81
CA ASP A 346 3.72 41.79 -11.14
C ASP A 346 3.04 42.78 -12.10
N LEU A 347 1.75 43.05 -11.86
CA LEU A 347 0.96 44.07 -12.57
C LEU A 347 1.03 45.45 -11.91
N GLY A 348 1.79 45.63 -10.82
CA GLY A 348 1.91 46.90 -10.09
C GLY A 348 0.68 47.28 -9.25
N LEU A 349 -0.22 46.34 -8.98
CA LEU A 349 -1.53 46.54 -8.33
C LEU A 349 -1.63 45.88 -6.93
N GLY A 350 -0.52 45.42 -6.35
CA GLY A 350 -0.52 44.75 -5.04
C GLY A 350 0.79 44.91 -4.25
N PRO A 351 0.79 44.57 -2.95
CA PRO A 351 2.01 44.60 -2.13
C PRO A 351 3.06 43.61 -2.68
N VAL A 352 4.33 44.04 -2.71
CA VAL A 352 5.46 43.19 -3.13
C VAL A 352 5.75 42.17 -2.03
N GLU A 353 5.47 40.89 -2.28
CA GLU A 353 5.81 39.81 -1.37
C GLU A 353 7.34 39.61 -1.29
N ARG A 354 7.89 39.62 -0.06
CA ARG A 354 9.32 39.46 0.22
C ARG A 354 9.65 38.00 0.53
N GLY A 355 9.57 37.13 -0.47
CA GLY A 355 9.96 35.71 -0.38
C GLY A 355 10.59 35.23 -1.70
N PRO A 356 11.31 34.09 -1.72
CA PRO A 356 11.74 33.50 -2.98
C PRO A 356 10.51 33.06 -3.79
N SER A 357 10.36 33.57 -5.01
CA SER A 357 9.26 33.15 -5.91
C SER A 357 9.41 31.70 -6.38
N LYS A 358 10.62 31.13 -6.27
CA LYS A 358 10.96 29.77 -6.67
C LYS A 358 11.87 29.10 -5.65
N LEU A 359 11.59 27.84 -5.35
CA LEU A 359 12.48 26.96 -4.60
C LEU A 359 13.59 26.43 -5.53
N LEU A 360 14.84 26.55 -5.11
CA LEU A 360 16.06 26.20 -5.84
C LEU A 360 16.13 26.87 -7.22
N GLY A 361 15.57 28.08 -7.34
CA GLY A 361 15.47 28.82 -8.60
C GLY A 361 14.66 28.14 -9.71
N PHE A 362 13.94 27.06 -9.40
CA PHE A 362 13.23 26.25 -10.40
C PHE A 362 11.75 26.10 -10.08
N TRP A 363 11.39 25.73 -8.85
CA TRP A 363 10.04 25.30 -8.52
C TRP A 363 9.20 26.46 -8.02
N THR A 364 8.19 26.88 -8.78
CA THR A 364 7.20 27.86 -8.30
C THR A 364 6.29 27.23 -7.24
N VAL A 365 5.57 28.05 -6.47
CA VAL A 365 4.56 27.57 -5.50
C VAL A 365 3.52 26.70 -6.22
N SER A 366 2.92 27.20 -7.31
CA SER A 366 1.95 26.45 -8.11
C SER A 366 2.55 25.18 -8.72
N GLY A 367 3.82 25.23 -9.15
CA GLY A 367 4.55 24.06 -9.64
C GLY A 367 4.78 22.98 -8.56
N LEU A 368 5.07 23.38 -7.32
CA LEU A 368 5.18 22.47 -6.18
C LEU A 368 3.82 21.88 -5.82
N GLU A 369 2.76 22.68 -5.79
CA GLU A 369 1.39 22.19 -5.55
C GLU A 369 0.94 21.18 -6.61
N TYR A 370 1.28 21.45 -7.88
CA TYR A 370 1.07 20.52 -8.97
C TYR A 370 1.83 19.21 -8.73
N ALA A 371 3.13 19.29 -8.41
CA ALA A 371 3.95 18.11 -8.12
C ALA A 371 3.39 17.31 -6.91
N LEU A 372 3.12 17.97 -5.78
CA LEU A 372 2.55 17.35 -4.58
C LEU A 372 1.20 16.66 -4.86
N THR A 373 0.39 17.23 -5.75
CA THR A 373 -0.84 16.61 -6.23
C THR A 373 -0.56 15.36 -7.05
N ARG A 374 0.37 15.43 -8.02
CA ARG A 374 0.71 14.29 -8.90
C ARG A 374 1.38 13.15 -8.16
N TYR A 375 2.15 13.42 -7.12
CA TYR A 375 2.73 12.41 -6.22
C TYR A 375 1.72 11.86 -5.20
N GLY A 376 0.48 12.36 -5.18
CA GLY A 376 -0.57 11.88 -4.28
C GLY A 376 -0.44 12.36 -2.84
N ILE A 377 0.50 13.26 -2.54
CA ILE A 377 0.70 13.82 -1.18
C ILE A 377 -0.55 14.62 -0.78
N PHE A 378 -1.04 15.51 -1.64
CA PHE A 378 -2.26 16.28 -1.37
C PHE A 378 -3.52 15.41 -1.32
N ALA A 379 -3.60 14.38 -2.16
CA ALA A 379 -4.73 13.46 -2.13
C ALA A 379 -4.77 12.71 -0.79
N HIS A 380 -3.61 12.25 -0.31
CA HIS A 380 -3.52 11.56 0.98
C HIS A 380 -3.81 12.47 2.16
N THR A 381 -3.27 13.70 2.19
CA THR A 381 -3.57 14.64 3.29
C THR A 381 -5.04 15.03 3.32
N ARG A 382 -5.71 15.17 2.16
CA ARG A 382 -7.17 15.37 2.10
C ARG A 382 -7.95 14.20 2.71
N ARG A 383 -7.53 12.96 2.43
CA ARG A 383 -8.10 11.74 3.05
C ARG A 383 -7.81 11.56 4.54
N LEU A 384 -6.96 12.42 5.12
CA LEU A 384 -6.81 12.51 6.57
C LEU A 384 -7.70 13.60 7.15
N GLY A 385 -8.55 14.22 6.33
CA GLY A 385 -9.48 15.30 6.70
C GLY A 385 -8.83 16.67 6.83
N TYR A 386 -7.75 16.94 6.07
CA TYR A 386 -7.19 18.29 5.93
C TYR A 386 -7.71 18.96 4.66
N SER A 387 -8.19 20.20 4.78
CA SER A 387 -8.64 21.05 3.66
C SER A 387 -7.69 22.23 3.43
N ASN A 388 -7.97 23.06 2.43
CA ASN A 388 -7.22 24.29 2.13
C ASN A 388 -5.69 24.09 2.11
N LEU A 389 -5.24 23.03 1.43
CA LEU A 389 -3.82 22.75 1.31
C LEU A 389 -3.15 23.84 0.48
N ARG A 390 -2.10 24.45 1.02
CA ARG A 390 -1.30 25.46 0.33
C ARG A 390 0.19 25.28 0.60
N VAL A 391 1.01 25.74 -0.34
CA VAL A 391 2.47 25.77 -0.20
C VAL A 391 2.94 27.18 0.09
N GLU A 392 3.96 27.30 0.94
CA GLU A 392 4.66 28.56 1.21
C GLU A 392 6.17 28.34 1.06
N LEU A 393 6.85 29.34 0.51
CA LEU A 393 8.30 29.37 0.34
C LEU A 393 8.91 30.52 1.13
N ASP A 394 9.99 30.22 1.85
CA ASP A 394 10.79 31.23 2.56
C ASP A 394 12.27 30.86 2.58
N ARG A 395 13.11 31.69 3.20
CA ARG A 395 14.51 31.39 3.47
C ARG A 395 14.70 31.01 4.93
N ALA A 396 15.34 29.87 5.18
CA ALA A 396 15.77 29.48 6.51
C ALA A 396 17.16 30.04 6.84
N SER A 397 17.65 29.78 8.06
CA SER A 397 19.03 30.10 8.43
C SER A 397 20.06 29.36 7.57
N VAL A 398 19.69 28.20 7.04
CA VAL A 398 20.47 27.38 6.12
C VAL A 398 19.53 26.95 4.99
N GLY A 399 19.86 27.29 3.74
CA GLY A 399 19.05 26.92 2.59
C GLY A 399 17.68 27.60 2.47
N GLU A 400 16.87 27.01 1.59
CA GLU A 400 15.52 27.46 1.24
C GLU A 400 14.48 26.52 1.85
N ARG A 401 13.34 27.06 2.27
CA ARG A 401 12.30 26.30 2.97
C ARG A 401 11.01 26.23 2.17
N MET A 402 10.45 25.04 2.13
CA MET A 402 9.09 24.77 1.69
C MET A 402 8.25 24.30 2.88
N ARG A 403 7.09 24.94 3.10
CA ARG A 403 6.08 24.49 4.06
C ARG A 403 4.79 24.16 3.33
N VAL A 404 4.17 23.04 3.70
CA VAL A 404 2.82 22.65 3.28
C VAL A 404 1.91 22.81 4.48
N PHE A 405 0.87 23.62 4.32
CA PHE A 405 -0.16 23.84 5.32
C PHE A 405 -1.41 23.05 4.98
N GLY A 406 -2.22 22.77 5.99
CA GLY A 406 -3.58 22.30 5.83
C GLY A 406 -4.46 22.75 6.99
N THR A 407 -5.74 22.97 6.71
CA THR A 407 -6.74 23.35 7.70
C THR A 407 -7.47 22.13 8.22
N SER A 408 -7.67 22.07 9.53
CA SER A 408 -8.60 21.14 10.17
C SER A 408 -9.36 21.86 11.27
N HIS A 409 -10.67 21.68 11.35
CA HIS A 409 -11.54 22.35 12.34
C HIS A 409 -11.35 23.89 12.39
N GLY A 410 -11.14 24.51 11.22
CA GLY A 410 -10.89 25.95 11.09
C GLY A 410 -9.49 26.41 11.52
N VAL A 411 -8.61 25.52 11.95
CA VAL A 411 -7.24 25.83 12.36
C VAL A 411 -6.25 25.39 11.28
N GLU A 412 -5.43 26.32 10.80
CA GLU A 412 -4.33 26.03 9.87
C GLU A 412 -3.12 25.47 10.62
N GLN A 413 -2.51 24.41 10.07
CA GLN A 413 -1.38 23.72 10.68
C GLN A 413 -0.34 23.35 9.63
N VAL A 414 0.93 23.35 10.03
CA VAL A 414 2.04 22.88 9.17
C VAL A 414 2.04 21.35 9.15
N LEU A 415 1.87 20.78 7.96
CA LEU A 415 1.83 19.35 7.72
C LEU A 415 3.16 18.81 7.20
N VAL A 416 3.85 19.59 6.35
CA VAL A 416 5.18 19.23 5.84
C VAL A 416 6.07 20.46 5.96
N GLU A 417 7.29 20.27 6.43
CA GLU A 417 8.34 21.28 6.38
C GLU A 417 9.61 20.64 5.80
N MET A 418 10.18 21.28 4.79
CA MET A 418 11.39 20.82 4.13
C MET A 418 12.33 22.00 3.94
N VAL A 419 13.59 21.84 4.36
CA VAL A 419 14.66 22.82 4.14
C VAL A 419 15.73 22.17 3.29
N VAL A 420 16.04 22.77 2.14
CA VAL A 420 16.96 22.22 1.15
C VAL A 420 17.94 23.27 0.64
N GLU A 421 19.11 22.82 0.21
CA GLU A 421 20.07 23.64 -0.52
C GLU A 421 20.89 22.80 -1.49
N GLU A 422 21.55 23.47 -2.43
CA GLU A 422 22.67 22.89 -3.16
C GLU A 422 23.91 22.88 -2.25
N ARG A 423 24.56 21.71 -2.14
CA ARG A 423 25.81 21.58 -1.39
C ARG A 423 26.75 20.62 -2.12
N LEU A 424 28.06 20.82 -1.92
CA LEU A 424 29.08 19.84 -2.28
C LEU A 424 29.30 18.87 -1.12
N VAL A 425 29.12 17.57 -1.36
CA VAL A 425 29.38 16.49 -0.39
C VAL A 425 30.27 15.47 -1.07
N ALA A 426 31.45 15.19 -0.49
CA ALA A 426 32.48 14.34 -1.10
C ALA A 426 32.76 14.71 -2.57
N GLU A 427 32.94 16.01 -2.85
CA GLU A 427 33.16 16.58 -4.19
C GLU A 427 32.00 16.46 -5.19
N HIS A 428 30.87 15.84 -4.79
CA HIS A 428 29.68 15.73 -5.62
C HIS A 428 28.66 16.82 -5.32
N ARG A 429 28.00 17.35 -6.35
CA ARG A 429 26.94 18.35 -6.21
C ARG A 429 25.61 17.67 -5.93
N VAL A 430 25.09 17.85 -4.71
CA VAL A 430 23.89 17.16 -4.21
C VAL A 430 22.79 18.13 -3.82
N LEU A 431 21.55 17.62 -3.86
CA LEU A 431 20.44 18.23 -3.11
C LEU A 431 20.58 17.84 -1.64
N PHE A 432 21.00 18.77 -0.80
CA PHE A 432 21.14 18.54 0.63
C PHE A 432 19.84 18.88 1.35
N VAL A 433 19.29 17.90 2.07
CA VAL A 433 18.08 18.05 2.89
C VAL A 433 18.51 18.34 4.32
N ASN A 434 18.49 19.63 4.68
CA ASN A 434 18.87 20.11 6.02
C ASN A 434 17.82 19.73 7.07
N TRP A 435 16.54 19.74 6.68
CA TRP A 435 15.43 19.41 7.57
C TRP A 435 14.26 18.86 6.75
N PHE A 436 13.62 17.81 7.27
CA PHE A 436 12.42 17.28 6.66
C PHE A 436 11.50 16.68 7.73
N THR A 437 10.28 17.21 7.82
CA THR A 437 9.25 16.70 8.73
C THR A 437 7.93 16.53 8.00
N MET A 438 7.21 15.47 8.37
CA MET A 438 5.84 15.23 7.94
C MET A 438 5.02 14.94 9.19
N ARG A 439 4.06 15.80 9.51
CA ARG A 439 3.35 15.82 10.79
C ARG A 439 1.86 15.62 10.53
N ASN A 440 1.23 14.74 11.31
CA ASN A 440 -0.21 14.55 11.36
C ASN A 440 -0.73 15.02 12.74
N PRO A 441 -1.00 16.33 12.92
CA PRO A 441 -1.56 16.87 14.16
C PRO A 441 -2.87 16.23 14.67
N LYS A 442 -3.66 15.60 13.79
CA LYS A 442 -4.91 14.91 14.18
C LYS A 442 -4.63 13.59 14.91
N ALA A 443 -3.50 12.95 14.60
CA ALA A 443 -3.13 11.68 15.20
C ALA A 443 -2.61 11.85 16.64
N ARG A 444 -2.57 10.74 17.37
CA ARG A 444 -1.98 10.63 18.71
C ARG A 444 -0.97 9.48 18.72
N PHE A 445 0.02 9.57 19.59
CA PHE A 445 0.88 8.43 19.87
C PHE A 445 0.08 7.38 20.64
N THR A 446 0.28 6.12 20.31
CA THR A 446 -0.35 4.96 20.95
C THR A 446 0.73 3.98 21.43
N GLY A 447 0.34 2.90 22.10
CA GLY A 447 1.27 1.82 22.46
C GLY A 447 1.97 1.23 21.24
N ASP A 448 1.19 0.97 20.18
CA ASP A 448 1.67 0.41 18.91
C ASP A 448 2.37 1.44 18.02
N ARG A 449 2.05 2.72 18.21
CA ARG A 449 2.69 3.85 17.52
C ARG A 449 3.31 4.84 18.51
N PRO A 450 4.38 4.43 19.21
CA PRO A 450 5.00 5.23 20.24
C PRO A 450 5.84 6.36 19.65
N ARG A 451 6.06 7.38 20.47
CA ARG A 451 6.91 8.53 20.13
C ARG A 451 8.38 8.12 19.99
N LEU A 452 8.98 8.45 18.84
CA LEU A 452 10.42 8.35 18.60
C LEU A 452 11.16 9.62 19.08
N PRO A 453 12.45 9.54 19.42
CA PRO A 453 13.27 10.73 19.72
C PRO A 453 13.21 11.78 18.60
N GLY A 454 13.09 13.05 18.97
CA GLY A 454 12.97 14.18 18.02
C GLY A 454 11.60 14.32 17.36
N GLN A 455 10.67 13.38 17.56
CA GLN A 455 9.31 13.47 17.04
C GLN A 455 8.42 14.24 18.02
N ASP A 456 7.53 15.10 17.54
CA ASP A 456 6.56 15.82 18.36
C ASP A 456 5.10 15.39 18.08
N MET A 457 4.83 14.92 16.86
CA MET A 457 3.54 14.42 16.39
C MET A 457 3.73 13.14 15.57
N PRO A 458 2.74 12.22 15.51
CA PRO A 458 2.76 11.12 14.57
C PRO A 458 2.91 11.61 13.12
N GLY A 459 3.59 10.84 12.29
CA GLY A 459 3.85 11.24 10.90
C GLY A 459 2.66 11.03 9.96
N LEU A 460 2.69 11.69 8.79
CA LEU A 460 1.68 11.48 7.73
C LEU A 460 1.75 10.10 7.05
N GLY A 461 2.81 9.31 7.27
CA GLY A 461 2.95 8.00 6.63
C GLY A 461 3.27 8.08 5.12
N LEU A 462 3.84 9.21 4.67
CA LEU A 462 4.17 9.51 3.27
C LEU A 462 5.69 9.59 3.00
N GLY A 463 6.51 9.03 3.90
CA GLY A 463 7.96 9.17 3.82
C GLY A 463 8.57 8.59 2.53
N ARG A 464 8.03 7.48 2.01
CA ARG A 464 8.52 6.85 0.77
C ARG A 464 8.20 7.74 -0.44
N GLU A 465 6.96 8.24 -0.53
CA GLU A 465 6.48 9.12 -1.60
C GLU A 465 7.28 10.43 -1.63
N SER A 466 7.53 11.02 -0.47
CA SER A 466 8.37 12.21 -0.36
C SER A 466 9.83 11.95 -0.74
N ALA A 467 10.40 10.79 -0.40
CA ALA A 467 11.74 10.43 -0.84
C ALA A 467 11.84 10.38 -2.38
N PHE A 468 10.83 9.85 -3.08
CA PHE A 468 10.80 9.87 -4.55
C PHE A 468 10.65 11.29 -5.11
N LEU A 469 9.83 12.14 -4.49
CA LEU A 469 9.71 13.55 -4.88
C LEU A 469 11.06 14.26 -4.77
N ILE A 470 11.75 14.14 -3.62
CA ILE A 470 13.05 14.75 -3.36
C ILE A 470 14.12 14.23 -4.34
N ALA A 471 14.18 12.91 -4.56
CA ALA A 471 15.08 12.32 -5.55
C ALA A 471 14.76 12.81 -6.99
N GLY A 472 13.47 13.00 -7.30
CA GLY A 472 13.01 13.60 -8.55
C GLY A 472 13.45 15.06 -8.69
N MET A 473 13.36 15.85 -7.62
CA MET A 473 13.85 17.23 -7.60
C MET A 473 15.35 17.27 -7.89
N ALA A 474 16.12 16.39 -7.25
CA ALA A 474 17.56 16.31 -7.45
C ALA A 474 17.92 16.01 -8.90
N ARG A 475 17.29 14.98 -9.48
CA ARG A 475 17.50 14.59 -10.88
C ARG A 475 17.12 15.70 -11.86
N ARG A 476 16.03 16.44 -11.59
CA ARG A 476 15.55 17.52 -12.47
C ARG A 476 16.57 18.66 -12.57
N LEU A 477 17.22 18.98 -11.46
CA LEU A 477 18.20 20.06 -11.35
C LEU A 477 19.61 19.62 -11.75
N GLY A 478 19.80 18.35 -12.13
CA GLY A 478 21.11 17.82 -12.51
C GLY A 478 22.07 17.71 -11.31
N PHE A 479 21.54 17.46 -10.11
CA PHE A 479 22.34 17.03 -8.97
C PHE A 479 22.67 15.54 -9.11
N GLU A 480 23.86 15.16 -8.63
CA GLU A 480 24.39 13.79 -8.71
C GLU A 480 23.70 12.86 -7.71
N GLY A 481 23.10 13.42 -6.67
CA GLY A 481 22.41 12.66 -5.64
C GLY A 481 21.66 13.54 -4.65
N THR A 482 21.17 12.91 -3.60
CA THR A 482 20.59 13.58 -2.42
C THR A 482 21.41 13.25 -1.20
N ALA A 483 21.47 14.17 -0.25
CA ALA A 483 22.21 13.99 1.00
C ALA A 483 21.42 14.53 2.20
N TYR A 484 21.61 13.95 3.37
CA TYR A 484 21.09 14.47 4.63
C TYR A 484 21.93 13.99 5.81
N ARG A 485 21.77 14.62 6.98
CA ARG A 485 22.45 14.22 8.22
C ARG A 485 21.43 13.66 9.22
N PRO A 486 21.29 12.32 9.40
CA PRO A 486 20.37 11.74 10.38
C PRO A 486 20.71 12.18 11.81
N ALA A 487 19.85 13.01 12.40
CA ALA A 487 19.97 13.42 13.78
C ALA A 487 19.81 12.26 14.79
N TRP A 488 19.19 11.14 14.37
CA TRP A 488 18.91 9.98 15.22
C TRP A 488 19.14 8.67 14.48
N TYR A 489 19.44 7.60 15.23
CA TYR A 489 19.66 6.25 14.72
C TYR A 489 18.51 5.75 13.83
N HIS A 490 17.25 5.91 14.25
CA HIS A 490 16.10 5.46 13.44
C HIS A 490 16.01 6.13 12.07
N ILE A 491 16.47 7.38 11.92
CA ILE A 491 16.46 8.10 10.64
C ILE A 491 17.49 7.48 9.70
N ALA A 492 18.68 7.13 10.20
CA ALA A 492 19.69 6.37 9.44
C ALA A 492 19.18 4.97 9.11
N TYR A 493 18.56 4.29 10.09
CA TYR A 493 17.97 2.96 9.92
C TYR A 493 16.95 2.94 8.78
N ILE A 494 16.01 3.90 8.73
CA ILE A 494 15.00 3.97 7.66
C ILE A 494 15.65 4.12 6.28
N GLY A 495 16.72 4.92 6.16
CA GLY A 495 17.44 5.16 4.90
C GLY A 495 18.43 4.07 4.47
N ARG A 496 18.71 3.08 5.32
CA ARG A 496 19.86 2.14 5.19
C ARG A 496 19.98 1.37 3.87
N HIS A 497 18.87 1.17 3.16
CA HIS A 497 18.86 0.41 1.89
C HIS A 497 19.22 1.27 0.68
N THR A 498 19.11 2.59 0.79
CA THR A 498 19.32 3.54 -0.32
C THR A 498 20.39 4.58 -0.04
N TYR A 499 20.62 4.89 1.23
CA TYR A 499 21.63 5.83 1.69
C TYR A 499 22.77 5.13 2.41
N ARG A 500 23.97 5.70 2.28
CA ARG A 500 25.16 5.29 3.03
C ARG A 500 25.82 6.51 3.64
N PHE A 501 26.42 6.37 4.81
CA PHE A 501 27.30 7.42 5.35
C PHE A 501 28.44 7.69 4.39
N VAL A 502 28.91 8.92 4.29
CA VAL A 502 30.06 9.26 3.45
C VAL A 502 31.35 8.67 4.04
N ASP A 503 31.56 8.87 5.34
CA ASP A 503 32.71 8.35 6.07
C ASP A 503 32.67 6.80 6.18
N PRO A 504 33.70 6.07 5.70
CA PRO A 504 33.74 4.60 5.77
C PRO A 504 33.69 4.05 7.19
N GLY A 505 34.35 4.72 8.15
CA GLY A 505 34.34 4.32 9.55
C GLY A 505 32.94 4.44 10.15
N ARG A 506 32.25 5.53 9.86
CA ARG A 506 30.87 5.76 10.28
C ARG A 506 29.92 4.73 9.68
N GLN A 507 30.08 4.42 8.40
CA GLN A 507 29.33 3.35 7.74
C GLN A 507 29.57 1.99 8.41
N GLY A 508 30.82 1.64 8.70
CA GLY A 508 31.18 0.40 9.39
C GLY A 508 30.60 0.30 10.80
N ARG A 509 30.68 1.38 11.60
CA ARG A 509 30.04 1.46 12.93
C ARG A 509 28.52 1.30 12.82
N PHE A 510 27.89 1.94 11.85
CA PHE A 510 26.45 1.81 11.65
C PHE A 510 26.04 0.38 11.25
N GLU A 511 26.77 -0.28 10.36
CA GLU A 511 26.52 -1.69 10.00
C GLU A 511 26.75 -2.63 11.19
N ALA A 512 27.71 -2.36 12.07
CA ALA A 512 27.88 -3.09 13.31
C ALA A 512 26.70 -2.88 14.26
N MET A 513 26.14 -1.67 14.37
CA MET A 513 24.89 -1.45 15.14
C MET A 513 23.72 -2.25 14.56
N LEU A 514 23.57 -2.30 13.24
CA LEU A 514 22.52 -3.10 12.59
C LEU A 514 22.66 -4.60 12.89
N ARG A 515 23.90 -5.10 13.01
CA ARG A 515 24.22 -6.48 13.38
C ARG A 515 23.93 -6.74 14.85
N ASP A 516 24.43 -5.87 15.74
CA ASP A 516 24.50 -6.14 17.17
C ASP A 516 23.20 -5.76 17.91
N LEU A 517 22.39 -4.85 17.34
CA LEU A 517 21.08 -4.45 17.90
C LEU A 517 19.91 -5.08 17.13
N SER A 518 20.15 -6.13 16.32
CA SER A 518 19.14 -6.74 15.45
C SER A 518 17.95 -7.33 16.19
N ASP A 519 18.17 -7.79 17.42
CA ASP A 519 17.17 -8.49 18.23
C ASP A 519 16.23 -7.52 18.96
N LEU A 520 16.58 -6.23 19.00
CA LEU A 520 15.76 -5.20 19.59
C LEU A 520 14.76 -4.63 18.56
N PRO A 521 13.49 -4.41 18.95
CA PRO A 521 12.59 -3.57 18.17
C PRO A 521 13.24 -2.21 17.89
N LEU A 522 13.05 -1.68 16.66
CA LEU A 522 13.69 -0.42 16.23
C LEU A 522 13.51 0.73 17.23
N LEU A 523 12.31 0.85 17.80
CA LEU A 523 12.02 1.86 18.82
C LEU A 523 12.94 1.72 20.03
N GLU A 524 13.09 0.50 20.55
CA GLU A 524 13.88 0.21 21.73
C GLU A 524 15.36 0.47 21.45
N ALA A 525 15.89 -0.06 20.35
CA ALA A 525 17.25 0.23 19.90
C ALA A 525 17.49 1.75 19.79
N THR A 526 16.53 2.48 19.22
CA THR A 526 16.61 3.94 19.08
C THR A 526 16.64 4.65 20.42
N ARG A 527 15.82 4.22 21.38
CA ARG A 527 15.80 4.78 22.74
C ARG A 527 17.09 4.48 23.48
N MET A 528 17.59 3.25 23.42
CA MET A 528 18.84 2.87 24.07
C MET A 528 20.01 3.69 23.54
N VAL A 529 20.09 3.89 22.22
CA VAL A 529 21.11 4.73 21.60
C VAL A 529 20.95 6.21 22.00
N ALA A 530 19.72 6.73 22.00
CA ALA A 530 19.44 8.12 22.36
C ALA A 530 19.73 8.42 23.84
N ASP A 531 19.47 7.46 24.73
CA ASP A 531 19.68 7.57 26.18
C ASP A 531 21.15 7.31 26.58
N GLY A 532 22.04 6.98 25.63
CA GLY A 532 23.44 6.64 25.89
C GLY A 532 23.62 5.31 26.63
N LYS A 533 22.65 4.39 26.52
CA LYS A 533 22.65 3.04 27.12
C LYS A 533 23.25 1.97 26.23
N VAL A 534 23.93 2.39 25.17
CA VAL A 534 24.66 1.50 24.27
C VAL A 534 26.14 1.74 24.52
N LEU A 535 26.89 0.65 24.64
CA LEU A 535 28.34 0.65 24.72
C LEU A 535 28.94 0.30 23.36
N ILE A 536 30.11 0.85 23.05
CA ILE A 536 30.97 0.45 21.94
C ILE A 536 32.27 -0.10 22.52
N ASN A 537 32.51 -1.40 22.35
CA ASN A 537 33.66 -2.10 22.94
C ASN A 537 33.81 -1.86 24.47
N GLY A 538 32.69 -1.88 25.20
CA GLY A 538 32.64 -1.67 26.65
C GLY A 538 32.61 -0.20 27.12
N GLU A 539 32.75 0.77 26.22
CA GLU A 539 32.73 2.21 26.55
C GLU A 539 31.40 2.86 26.16
N PRO A 540 30.87 3.85 26.93
CA PRO A 540 29.63 4.54 26.57
C PRO A 540 29.66 5.15 25.17
N TYR A 541 28.60 4.89 24.39
CA TYR A 541 28.45 5.39 23.03
C TYR A 541 27.28 6.38 22.93
N GLN A 542 27.51 7.46 22.18
CA GLN A 542 26.49 8.42 21.77
C GLN A 542 26.35 8.43 20.25
N TRP A 543 25.12 8.65 19.77
CA TRP A 543 24.86 8.72 18.33
C TRP A 543 25.66 9.85 17.65
N GLU A 544 26.57 9.47 16.76
CA GLU A 544 27.33 10.42 15.94
C GLU A 544 26.56 10.71 14.64
N ALA A 545 25.82 11.82 14.58
CA ALA A 545 25.17 12.21 13.33
C ALA A 545 26.23 12.60 12.28
N ASP A 546 26.15 12.06 11.06
CA ASP A 546 27.07 12.39 9.95
C ASP A 546 26.33 12.34 8.60
N GLU A 547 26.95 12.81 7.52
CA GLU A 547 26.31 12.92 6.22
C GLU A 547 26.08 11.54 5.59
N MET A 548 24.85 11.30 5.18
CA MET A 548 24.45 10.15 4.36
C MET A 548 24.03 10.61 2.97
N VAL A 549 24.39 9.85 1.95
CA VAL A 549 24.16 10.16 0.54
C VAL A 549 23.51 9.01 -0.22
N MET A 550 22.70 9.35 -1.23
CA MET A 550 22.06 8.43 -2.15
C MET A 550 22.36 8.85 -3.59
N GLY A 551 22.64 7.86 -4.45
CA GLY A 551 22.87 8.06 -5.89
C GLY A 551 24.31 8.38 -6.27
N LEU A 552 25.20 8.56 -5.30
CA LEU A 552 26.63 8.79 -5.52
C LEU A 552 27.42 7.49 -5.63
N GLN A 553 28.40 7.46 -6.54
CA GLN A 553 29.47 6.47 -6.50
C GLN A 553 30.50 6.99 -5.51
N LEU A 554 30.48 6.47 -4.28
CA LEU A 554 31.51 6.81 -3.31
C LEU A 554 32.72 5.90 -3.52
N ASP A 555 33.91 6.48 -3.45
CA ASP A 555 35.18 5.75 -3.30
C ASP A 555 35.32 5.21 -1.87
N GLN A 556 34.28 4.50 -1.41
CA GLN A 556 34.31 3.82 -0.13
C GLN A 556 35.15 2.55 -0.26
N GLU A 557 36.26 2.54 0.47
CA GLU A 557 37.04 1.32 0.70
C GLU A 557 36.15 0.33 1.46
N ARG A 558 35.52 -0.60 0.72
CA ARG A 558 34.70 -1.68 1.31
C ARG A 558 35.46 -2.42 2.41
N GLU A 559 36.77 -2.60 2.22
CA GLU A 559 37.67 -3.20 3.20
C GLU A 559 37.73 -2.38 4.49
N ALA A 560 37.73 -1.04 4.42
CA ALA A 560 37.73 -0.17 5.60
C ALA A 560 36.39 -0.22 6.34
N VAL A 561 35.26 -0.25 5.60
CA VAL A 561 33.92 -0.41 6.19
C VAL A 561 33.81 -1.75 6.92
N GLU A 562 34.24 -2.83 6.27
CA GLU A 562 34.21 -4.18 6.83
C GLU A 562 35.17 -4.33 8.02
N ALA A 563 36.39 -3.78 7.91
CA ALA A 563 37.36 -3.78 9.00
C ALA A 563 36.83 -3.05 10.24
N GLU A 564 36.21 -1.88 10.06
CA GLU A 564 35.60 -1.14 11.17
C GLU A 564 34.42 -1.90 11.76
N ARG A 565 33.52 -2.42 10.91
CA ARG A 565 32.36 -3.22 11.33
C ARG A 565 32.78 -4.41 12.18
N GLU A 566 33.87 -5.09 11.82
CA GLU A 566 34.38 -6.22 12.58
C GLU A 566 35.17 -5.82 13.83
N ARG A 567 35.84 -4.66 13.81
CA ARG A 567 36.58 -4.12 14.96
C ARG A 567 35.68 -3.69 16.11
N VAL A 568 34.46 -3.24 15.82
CA VAL A 568 33.53 -2.74 16.85
C VAL A 568 32.43 -3.75 17.21
N ARG A 569 32.04 -3.74 18.48
CA ARG A 569 30.89 -4.47 19.01
C ARG A 569 30.04 -3.51 19.84
N PHE A 570 28.74 -3.54 19.61
CA PHE A 570 27.78 -2.79 20.39
C PHE A 570 27.03 -3.71 21.36
N GLU A 571 26.85 -3.25 22.58
CA GLU A 571 26.11 -3.98 23.62
C GLU A 571 25.30 -3.01 24.48
N LEU A 572 24.29 -3.50 25.18
CA LEU A 572 23.52 -2.68 26.11
C LEU A 572 24.31 -2.50 27.41
N SER A 573 24.29 -1.30 27.98
CA SER A 573 24.74 -1.09 29.35
C SER A 573 23.81 -1.83 30.30
N GLY A 574 24.36 -2.74 31.12
CA GLY A 574 23.62 -3.52 32.11
C GLY A 574 22.97 -2.72 33.23
#